data_AF-C4TB08-F1
#
_entry.id   AF-C4TB08-F1
#
_cell.length_a   1.000
_cell.length_b   1.000
_cell.length_c   1.000
_cell.angle_alpha   90.00
_cell.angle_beta   90.00
_cell.angle_gamma   90.00
#
_symmetry.space_group_name_H-M   'P 1'
#
loop_
_entity.id
_entity.type
_entity.pdbx_description
1 polymer ?
#
loop_
_entity_poly.entity_id
_entity_poly.type
_entity_poly.pdbx_seq_one_letter_code
_entity_poly.pdbx_strand_id
1 'polypeptide(L)'
;HSQAAAGVGGVIKMVMAMQHGVLPQTLHIDEPSPHVDWSAGGVRLLTEAVEWPASDLPRRAAVSSFGISGTNAHVIVEQAPEAAEEAPATGAGPDAIAAPWVLSGRTEAALRAQAERLLSLSNADTATDLRSADIGFSLATTRSAMEHRAAVVGESRDELLAGLRALAAGSPSARVVLGEPGAGGKVGFLFSGQGSQRIGMGRELYAAFPAFAAAYDEACALLDAPVDVDSEELNQTGSTQPALFAFEVALFRLLESFGIRPDYVP
;
A
#
# COMPACT_ATOMS: atom_id res chain seq x y z
N HIS A 1 -0.13 33.40 14.66
CA HIS A 1 0.28 33.82 13.31
C HIS A 1 1.65 33.23 13.00
N SER A 2 1.75 32.33 12.02
CA SER A 2 2.97 31.56 11.70
C SER A 2 3.93 32.27 10.72
N GLN A 3 3.87 33.61 10.66
CA GLN A 3 4.76 34.46 9.86
C GLN A 3 4.80 34.01 8.38
N ALA A 4 5.98 33.63 7.88
CA ALA A 4 6.18 33.19 6.50
C ALA A 4 5.27 32.00 6.10
N ALA A 5 4.86 31.17 7.05
CA ALA A 5 3.96 30.03 6.81
C ALA A 5 2.47 30.37 6.97
N ALA A 6 2.11 31.64 7.20
CA ALA A 6 0.71 32.03 7.45
C ALA A 6 -0.19 31.77 6.23
N GLY A 7 0.27 32.11 5.03
CA GLY A 7 -0.50 31.91 3.80
C GLY A 7 -0.79 30.43 3.54
N VAL A 8 0.24 29.58 3.57
CA VAL A 8 0.07 28.13 3.37
C VAL A 8 -0.75 27.48 4.49
N GLY A 9 -0.65 27.97 5.73
CA GLY A 9 -1.52 27.53 6.83
C GLY A 9 -3.01 27.78 6.53
N GLY A 10 -3.34 28.91 5.91
CA GLY A 10 -4.69 29.20 5.43
C GLY A 10 -5.14 28.26 4.30
N VAL A 11 -4.25 27.91 3.37
CA VAL A 11 -4.54 26.95 2.30
C VAL A 11 -4.80 25.56 2.88
N ILE A 12 -3.94 25.07 3.78
CA ILE A 12 -4.11 23.78 4.45
C ILE A 12 -5.45 23.74 5.19
N LYS A 13 -5.79 24.79 5.95
CA LYS A 13 -7.10 24.91 6.62
C LYS A 13 -8.25 24.70 5.64
N MET A 14 -8.22 25.39 4.49
CA MET A 14 -9.33 25.33 3.55
C MET A 14 -9.39 24.01 2.78
N VAL A 15 -8.26 23.39 2.44
CA VAL A 15 -8.22 22.05 1.84
C VAL A 15 -8.82 21.01 2.80
N MET A 16 -8.42 21.03 4.08
CA MET A 16 -8.99 20.13 5.09
C MET A 16 -10.50 20.38 5.28
N ALA A 17 -10.93 21.65 5.30
CA ALA A 17 -12.34 22.01 5.40
C ALA A 17 -13.17 21.45 4.23
N MET A 18 -12.61 21.46 3.01
CA MET A 18 -13.26 20.88 1.82
C MET A 18 -13.32 19.35 1.88
N GLN A 19 -12.22 18.70 2.32
CA GLN A 19 -12.16 17.24 2.46
C GLN A 19 -13.14 16.71 3.50
N HIS A 20 -13.29 17.42 4.62
CA HIS A 20 -14.20 17.01 5.69
C HIS A 20 -15.61 17.61 5.57
N GLY A 21 -15.86 18.49 4.60
CA GLY A 21 -17.15 19.14 4.43
C GLY A 21 -17.57 20.02 5.61
N VAL A 22 -16.62 20.61 6.33
CA VAL A 22 -16.88 21.43 7.52
C VAL A 22 -15.99 22.67 7.51
N LEU A 23 -16.59 23.84 7.69
CA LEU A 23 -15.89 25.09 7.95
C LEU A 23 -15.57 25.20 9.44
N PRO A 24 -14.29 25.16 9.86
CA PRO A 24 -13.94 25.19 11.27
C PRO A 24 -14.10 26.61 11.84
N GLN A 25 -14.47 26.66 13.12
CA GLN A 25 -14.60 27.92 13.85
C GLN A 25 -13.31 28.73 13.88
N THR A 26 -13.47 30.05 13.98
CA THR A 26 -12.41 31.00 14.29
C THR A 26 -12.45 31.28 15.79
N LEU A 27 -11.32 31.03 16.46
CA LEU A 27 -11.21 31.17 17.91
C LEU A 27 -11.02 32.63 18.32
N HIS A 28 -11.28 32.90 19.61
CA HIS A 28 -11.08 34.21 20.25
C HIS A 28 -11.95 35.34 19.67
N ILE A 29 -13.19 34.99 19.32
CA ILE A 29 -14.23 35.96 18.96
C ILE A 29 -15.27 35.96 20.07
N ASP A 30 -15.04 36.80 21.09
CA ASP A 30 -16.04 37.03 22.14
C ASP A 30 -17.17 37.94 21.63
N GLU A 31 -16.78 39.00 20.90
CA GLU A 31 -17.69 39.90 20.18
C GLU A 31 -17.04 40.37 18.85
N PRO A 32 -17.82 40.57 17.76
CA PRO A 32 -17.30 41.13 16.52
C PRO A 32 -16.73 42.54 16.71
N SER A 33 -15.64 42.89 16.02
CA SER A 33 -15.03 44.22 16.13
C SER A 33 -16.04 45.34 15.79
N PRO A 34 -16.18 46.38 16.63
CA PRO A 34 -17.10 47.50 16.38
C PRO A 34 -16.63 48.44 15.27
N HIS A 35 -15.39 48.28 14.79
CA HIS A 35 -14.80 49.09 13.72
C HIS A 35 -15.17 48.59 12.32
N VAL A 36 -15.99 47.53 12.23
CA VAL A 36 -16.48 46.96 10.97
C VAL A 36 -18.00 46.94 11.04
N ASP A 37 -18.66 47.47 10.00
CA ASP A 37 -20.11 47.32 9.85
C ASP A 37 -20.43 45.94 9.28
N TRP A 38 -20.69 44.98 10.18
CA TRP A 38 -21.06 43.61 9.83
C TRP A 38 -22.47 43.49 9.25
N SER A 39 -23.31 44.52 9.37
CA SER A 39 -24.69 44.49 8.88
C SER A 39 -24.81 44.86 7.40
N ALA A 40 -23.85 45.62 6.87
CA ALA A 40 -23.86 46.13 5.51
C ALA A 40 -23.38 45.15 4.42
N GLY A 41 -22.99 43.92 4.77
CA GLY A 41 -22.35 42.99 3.83
C GLY A 41 -22.80 41.53 3.92
N GLY A 42 -22.42 40.73 2.92
CA GLY A 42 -22.65 39.28 2.88
C GLY A 42 -21.59 38.44 3.62
N VAL A 43 -20.89 39.04 4.59
CA VAL A 43 -19.77 38.40 5.30
C VAL A 43 -20.20 38.06 6.72
N ARG A 44 -19.93 36.83 7.16
CA ARG A 44 -20.23 36.34 8.50
C ARG A 44 -19.00 35.67 9.12
N LEU A 45 -18.75 35.96 10.40
CA LEU A 45 -17.72 35.28 11.18
C LEU A 45 -18.15 33.84 11.49
N LEU A 46 -17.22 32.90 11.36
CA LEU A 46 -17.42 31.51 11.79
C LEU A 46 -17.11 31.39 13.29
N THR A 47 -18.04 31.79 14.15
CA THR A 47 -17.91 31.68 15.62
C THR A 47 -18.12 30.27 16.14
N GLU A 48 -18.64 29.38 15.30
CA GLU A 48 -18.79 27.95 15.54
C GLU A 48 -18.39 27.17 14.27
N ALA A 49 -18.21 25.86 14.39
CA ALA A 49 -17.98 25.01 13.22
C ALA A 49 -19.31 24.83 12.47
N VAL A 50 -19.28 25.00 11.15
CA VAL A 50 -20.48 24.96 10.31
C VAL A 50 -20.27 23.91 9.23
N GLU A 51 -21.28 23.08 9.01
CA GLU A 51 -21.29 22.17 7.87
C GLU A 51 -21.16 22.96 6.56
N TRP A 52 -20.30 22.48 5.66
CA TRP A 52 -20.17 23.03 4.32
C TRP A 52 -20.95 22.13 3.37
N PRO A 53 -22.22 22.41 3.08
CA PRO A 53 -23.09 21.50 2.36
C PRO A 53 -22.51 21.15 0.99
N ALA A 54 -22.71 19.90 0.58
CA ALA A 54 -22.47 19.50 -0.80
C ALA A 54 -23.49 20.21 -1.72
N SER A 55 -23.07 20.53 -2.94
CA SER A 55 -23.92 21.12 -3.96
C SER A 55 -23.46 20.67 -5.34
N ASP A 56 -24.24 20.96 -6.38
CA ASP A 56 -23.84 20.68 -7.77
C ASP A 56 -22.60 21.47 -8.22
N LEU A 57 -22.18 22.46 -7.44
CA LEU A 57 -20.96 23.23 -7.66
C LEU A 57 -19.86 22.82 -6.68
N PRO A 58 -18.58 22.82 -7.13
CA PRO A 58 -17.47 22.53 -6.24
C PRO A 58 -17.37 23.62 -5.16
N ARG A 59 -17.03 23.21 -3.94
CA ARG A 59 -16.74 24.15 -2.84
C ARG A 59 -15.57 25.04 -3.24
N ARG A 60 -15.70 26.36 -3.04
CA ARG A 60 -14.65 27.35 -3.32
C ARG A 60 -14.38 28.22 -2.11
N ALA A 61 -13.11 28.51 -1.87
CA ALA A 61 -12.68 29.46 -0.85
C ALA A 61 -11.56 30.36 -1.35
N ALA A 62 -11.47 31.54 -0.76
CA ALA A 62 -10.36 32.43 -0.96
C ALA A 62 -9.42 32.42 0.27
N VAL A 63 -8.12 32.44 0.04
CA VAL A 63 -7.09 32.64 1.07
C VAL A 63 -6.33 33.92 0.74
N SER A 64 -6.35 34.86 1.68
CA SER A 64 -5.62 36.13 1.57
C SER A 64 -4.46 36.17 2.55
N SER A 65 -3.32 36.71 2.12
CA SER A 65 -2.16 36.94 2.98
C SER A 65 -1.55 38.31 2.67
N PHE A 66 -1.37 39.12 3.71
CA PHE A 66 -0.90 40.50 3.60
C PHE A 66 0.38 40.65 4.42
N GLY A 67 1.51 40.84 3.73
CA GLY A 67 2.83 40.98 4.35
C GLY A 67 3.06 42.40 4.86
N ILE A 68 3.90 42.54 5.90
CA ILE A 68 4.25 43.84 6.49
C ILE A 68 4.95 44.78 5.50
N SER A 69 5.60 44.24 4.46
CA SER A 69 6.18 45.01 3.35
C SER A 69 5.12 45.69 2.46
N GLY A 70 3.84 45.37 2.63
CA GLY A 70 2.75 45.78 1.74
C GLY A 70 2.50 44.81 0.58
N THR A 71 3.25 43.69 0.48
CA THR A 71 3.01 42.67 -0.53
C THR A 71 1.80 41.82 -0.17
N ASN A 72 0.85 41.73 -1.10
CA ASN A 72 -0.42 41.02 -0.91
C ASN A 72 -0.51 39.83 -1.85
N ALA A 73 -1.01 38.71 -1.34
CA ALA A 73 -1.34 37.52 -2.14
C ALA A 73 -2.78 37.10 -1.88
N HIS A 74 -3.46 36.66 -2.94
CA HIS A 74 -4.84 36.17 -2.89
C HIS A 74 -4.96 34.94 -3.79
N VAL A 75 -5.43 33.83 -3.24
CA VAL A 75 -5.57 32.56 -3.95
C VAL A 75 -7.00 32.06 -3.81
N ILE A 76 -7.57 31.59 -4.91
CA ILE A 76 -8.83 30.85 -4.92
C ILE A 76 -8.49 29.35 -4.92
N VAL A 77 -9.08 28.62 -3.99
CA VAL A 77 -8.99 27.16 -3.87
C VAL A 77 -10.36 26.60 -4.22
N GLU A 78 -10.38 25.55 -5.04
CA GLU A 78 -11.57 24.83 -5.46
C GLU A 78 -11.44 23.36 -5.06
N GLN A 79 -12.55 22.75 -4.65
CA GLN A 79 -12.65 21.33 -4.39
C GLN A 79 -12.22 20.52 -5.62
N ALA A 80 -11.40 19.50 -5.41
CA ALA A 80 -11.04 18.57 -6.48
C ALA A 80 -12.30 17.88 -7.05
N PRO A 81 -12.33 17.58 -8.36
CA PRO A 81 -13.41 16.78 -8.93
C PRO A 81 -13.51 15.46 -8.17
N GLU A 82 -14.73 14.96 -8.01
CA GLU A 82 -14.95 13.64 -7.44
C GLU A 82 -14.21 12.62 -8.31
N ALA A 83 -13.28 11.90 -7.71
CA ALA A 83 -12.63 10.79 -8.39
C ALA A 83 -13.75 9.81 -8.73
N ALA A 84 -13.87 9.39 -9.99
CA ALA A 84 -14.76 8.30 -10.33
C ALA A 84 -14.44 7.15 -9.38
N GLU A 85 -15.44 6.68 -8.63
CA GLU A 85 -15.28 5.45 -7.85
C GLU A 85 -14.91 4.36 -8.86
N GLU A 86 -13.61 4.05 -8.95
CA GLU A 86 -13.17 2.86 -9.66
C GLU A 86 -13.86 1.71 -8.94
N ALA A 87 -14.85 1.11 -9.62
CA ALA A 87 -15.56 -0.04 -9.09
C ALA A 87 -14.51 -1.02 -8.55
N PRO A 88 -14.66 -1.53 -7.32
CA PRO A 88 -13.68 -2.41 -6.73
C PRO A 88 -13.39 -3.51 -7.75
N ALA A 89 -12.14 -3.64 -8.17
CA ALA A 89 -11.74 -4.53 -9.26
C ALA A 89 -12.40 -5.90 -9.04
N THR A 90 -13.42 -6.19 -9.84
CA THR A 90 -14.24 -7.39 -9.74
C THR A 90 -13.41 -8.55 -10.27
N GLY A 91 -12.57 -9.11 -9.39
CA GLY A 91 -11.62 -10.15 -9.76
C GLY A 91 -10.64 -10.54 -8.65
N ALA A 92 -10.40 -9.69 -7.66
CA ALA A 92 -9.69 -10.10 -6.45
C ALA A 92 -10.71 -10.71 -5.47
N GLY A 93 -10.77 -12.05 -5.42
CA GLY A 93 -11.48 -12.74 -4.35
C GLY A 93 -10.98 -12.26 -2.96
N PRO A 94 -11.78 -12.46 -1.89
CA PRO A 94 -11.37 -12.07 -0.54
C PRO A 94 -10.06 -12.77 -0.19
N ASP A 95 -9.04 -11.99 0.19
CA ASP A 95 -7.81 -12.43 0.87
C ASP A 95 -6.90 -13.46 0.18
N ALA A 96 -7.10 -13.82 -1.10
CA ALA A 96 -6.44 -14.98 -1.69
C ALA A 96 -4.96 -14.79 -2.09
N ILE A 97 -4.43 -13.57 -2.12
CA ILE A 97 -3.00 -13.34 -2.42
C ILE A 97 -2.37 -12.65 -1.21
N ALA A 98 -1.52 -13.40 -0.50
CA ALA A 98 -0.69 -12.88 0.58
C ALA A 98 0.19 -11.73 0.04
N ALA A 99 -0.28 -10.49 0.18
CA ALA A 99 0.48 -9.31 -0.17
C ALA A 99 1.50 -9.03 0.95
N PRO A 100 2.81 -9.15 0.70
CA PRO A 100 3.80 -8.87 1.73
C PRO A 100 3.72 -7.42 2.17
N TRP A 101 3.80 -7.17 3.47
CA TRP A 101 3.97 -5.82 4.00
C TRP A 101 5.45 -5.47 3.99
N VAL A 102 5.84 -4.66 3.01
CA VAL A 102 7.22 -4.21 2.85
C VAL A 102 7.46 -2.90 3.58
N LEU A 103 8.43 -2.86 4.48
CA LEU A 103 8.79 -1.68 5.26
C LEU A 103 10.26 -1.33 5.01
N SER A 104 10.58 -0.04 5.10
CA SER A 104 11.96 0.40 5.04
C SER A 104 12.23 1.62 5.92
N GLY A 105 13.49 1.79 6.33
CA GLY A 105 13.99 2.93 7.08
C GLY A 105 15.45 3.23 6.72
N ARG A 106 15.90 4.47 6.97
CA ARG A 106 17.32 4.83 6.82
C ARG A 106 18.21 4.26 7.93
N THR A 107 17.60 3.79 9.01
CA THR A 107 18.27 3.11 10.12
C THR A 107 17.38 1.97 10.60
N GLU A 108 17.96 1.01 11.32
CA GLU A 108 17.20 -0.07 11.95
C GLU A 108 16.12 0.48 12.91
N ALA A 109 16.45 1.50 13.70
CA ALA A 109 15.50 2.17 14.58
C ALA A 109 14.34 2.82 13.81
N ALA A 110 14.63 3.43 12.65
CA ALA A 110 13.59 4.02 11.80
C ALA A 110 12.68 2.95 11.17
N LEU A 111 13.23 1.79 10.81
CA LEU A 111 12.45 0.64 10.33
C LEU A 111 11.51 0.10 11.42
N ARG A 112 12.02 -0.08 12.65
CA ARG A 112 11.21 -0.50 13.82
C ARG A 112 10.09 0.51 14.10
N ALA A 113 10.40 1.80 14.07
CA ALA A 113 9.41 2.86 14.25
C ALA A 113 8.35 2.90 13.12
N GLN A 114 8.67 2.46 11.89
CA GLN A 114 7.66 2.28 10.84
C GLN A 114 6.69 1.15 11.19
N ALA A 115 7.20 0.03 11.71
CA ALA A 115 6.36 -1.08 12.14
C ALA A 115 5.40 -0.67 13.27
N GLU A 116 5.89 0.11 14.25
CA GLU A 116 5.06 0.67 15.32
C GLU A 116 3.97 1.60 14.79
N ARG A 117 4.30 2.52 13.89
CA ARG A 117 3.31 3.42 13.27
C ARG A 117 2.22 2.65 12.52
N LEU A 118 2.61 1.61 11.79
CA LEU A 118 1.66 0.77 11.06
C LEU A 118 0.77 -0.05 12.00
N LEU A 119 1.30 -0.51 13.14
CA LEU A 119 0.50 -1.14 14.20
C LEU A 119 -0.50 -0.16 14.80
N SER A 120 -0.08 1.07 15.12
CA SER A 120 -0.98 2.10 15.64
C SER A 120 -2.11 2.43 14.65
N LEU A 121 -1.78 2.55 13.36
CA LEU A 121 -2.79 2.74 12.32
C LEU A 121 -3.77 1.57 12.25
N SER A 122 -3.26 0.33 12.33
CA SER A 122 -4.06 -0.89 12.21
C SER A 122 -4.99 -1.14 13.41
N ASN A 123 -4.74 -0.48 14.54
CA ASN A 123 -5.52 -0.57 15.77
C ASN A 123 -6.47 0.62 15.98
N ALA A 124 -6.46 1.62 15.10
CA ALA A 124 -7.39 2.76 15.18
C ALA A 124 -8.82 2.31 14.85
N ASP A 125 -9.84 2.97 15.40
CA ASP A 125 -11.26 2.59 15.18
C ASP A 125 -11.68 2.61 13.71
N THR A 126 -10.98 3.40 12.87
CA THR A 126 -11.17 3.47 11.40
C THR A 126 -10.41 2.39 10.63
N ALA A 127 -9.61 1.56 11.29
CA ALA A 127 -8.74 0.58 10.64
C ALA A 127 -9.46 -0.70 10.19
N THR A 128 -10.68 -0.93 10.71
CA THR A 128 -11.51 -2.09 10.40
C THR A 128 -11.88 -2.17 8.92
N ASP A 129 -11.88 -1.04 8.22
CA ASP A 129 -12.21 -0.93 6.80
C ASP A 129 -10.99 -1.08 5.87
N LEU A 130 -9.77 -1.11 6.40
CA LEU A 130 -8.55 -1.19 5.60
C LEU A 130 -8.20 -2.64 5.27
N ARG A 131 -8.35 -3.03 3.99
CA ARG A 131 -7.95 -4.37 3.52
C ARG A 131 -6.42 -4.54 3.62
N SER A 132 -5.98 -5.72 4.06
CA SER A 132 -4.56 -6.04 4.20
C SER A 132 -3.79 -5.93 2.88
N ALA A 133 -4.46 -6.27 1.77
CA ALA A 133 -3.91 -6.13 0.42
C ALA A 133 -3.66 -4.67 0.03
N ASP A 134 -4.57 -3.75 0.35
CA ASP A 134 -4.40 -2.31 0.06
C ASP A 134 -3.26 -1.70 0.88
N ILE A 135 -3.08 -2.15 2.12
CA ILE A 135 -1.92 -1.80 2.94
C ILE A 135 -0.64 -2.28 2.27
N GLY A 136 -0.56 -3.56 1.89
CA GLY A 136 0.61 -4.14 1.21
C GLY A 136 0.93 -3.41 -0.10
N PHE A 137 -0.08 -3.17 -0.93
CA PHE A 137 0.04 -2.41 -2.18
C PHE A 137 0.57 -1.00 -1.94
N SER A 138 -0.02 -0.27 -0.99
CA SER A 138 0.38 1.10 -0.67
C SER A 138 1.81 1.15 -0.15
N LEU A 139 2.21 0.19 0.69
CA LEU A 139 3.58 0.07 1.18
C LEU A 139 4.57 -0.17 0.05
N ALA A 140 4.21 -1.00 -0.94
CA ALA A 140 5.08 -1.33 -2.06
C ALA A 140 5.20 -0.21 -3.11
N THR A 141 4.12 0.55 -3.38
CA THR A 141 4.05 1.45 -4.54
C THR A 141 4.12 2.93 -4.20
N THR A 142 3.78 3.33 -2.96
CA THR A 142 3.68 4.74 -2.57
C THR A 142 4.76 5.18 -1.58
N ARG A 143 5.58 4.25 -1.08
CA ARG A 143 6.64 4.54 -0.11
C ARG A 143 8.01 4.43 -0.78
N SER A 144 8.91 5.34 -0.43
CA SER A 144 10.29 5.27 -0.89
C SER A 144 11.01 4.09 -0.25
N ALA A 145 11.71 3.28 -1.05
CA ALA A 145 12.55 2.20 -0.55
C ALA A 145 13.86 2.75 0.03
N MET A 146 14.13 2.44 1.31
CA MET A 146 15.34 2.85 2.03
C MET A 146 16.28 1.66 2.27
N GLU A 147 17.42 1.90 2.92
CA GLU A 147 18.54 0.95 3.08
C GLU A 147 18.20 -0.24 3.99
N HIS A 148 17.58 0.00 5.14
CA HIS A 148 17.13 -1.07 6.03
C HIS A 148 15.73 -1.49 5.63
N ARG A 149 15.54 -2.77 5.29
CA ARG A 149 14.29 -3.29 4.73
C ARG A 149 13.79 -4.47 5.54
N ALA A 150 12.47 -4.63 5.59
CA ALA A 150 11.83 -5.85 6.06
C ALA A 150 10.64 -6.17 5.17
N ALA A 151 10.39 -7.45 4.94
CA ALA A 151 9.14 -7.95 4.41
C ALA A 151 8.44 -8.77 5.50
N VAL A 152 7.18 -8.45 5.78
CA VAL A 152 6.33 -9.23 6.68
C VAL A 152 5.35 -10.03 5.84
N VAL A 153 5.29 -11.33 6.07
CA VAL A 153 4.44 -12.28 5.33
C VAL A 153 3.48 -13.01 6.27
N GLY A 154 2.27 -13.28 5.78
CA GLY A 154 1.23 -13.98 6.51
C GLY A 154 0.00 -14.17 5.64
N GLU A 155 -0.79 -15.18 5.96
CA GLU A 155 -2.03 -15.54 5.26
C GLU A 155 -3.24 -14.81 5.84
N SER A 156 -3.10 -14.21 7.03
CA SER A 156 -4.15 -13.43 7.67
C SER A 156 -3.62 -12.11 8.23
N ARG A 157 -4.53 -11.18 8.50
CA ARG A 157 -4.22 -9.90 9.14
C ARG A 157 -3.53 -10.11 10.49
N ASP A 158 -3.97 -11.08 11.29
CA ASP A 158 -3.38 -11.36 12.60
C ASP A 158 -1.94 -11.82 12.50
N GLU A 159 -1.62 -12.61 11.47
CA GLU A 159 -0.26 -13.06 11.19
C GLU A 159 0.65 -11.91 10.76
N LEU A 160 0.15 -11.01 9.90
CA LEU A 160 0.87 -9.81 9.48
C LEU A 160 1.12 -8.87 10.67
N LEU A 161 0.12 -8.66 11.53
CA LEU A 161 0.25 -7.87 12.74
C LEU A 161 1.21 -8.52 13.75
N ALA A 162 1.22 -9.84 13.88
CA ALA A 162 2.19 -10.56 14.71
C ALA A 162 3.62 -10.37 14.19
N GLY A 163 3.83 -10.43 12.87
CA GLY A 163 5.11 -10.12 12.24
C GLY A 163 5.56 -8.67 12.46
N LEU A 164 4.64 -7.70 12.35
CA LEU A 164 4.95 -6.30 12.67
C LEU A 164 5.35 -6.10 14.13
N ARG A 165 4.67 -6.75 15.08
CA ARG A 165 5.03 -6.69 16.51
C ARG A 165 6.42 -7.25 16.74
N ALA A 166 6.75 -8.37 16.11
CA ALA A 166 8.09 -8.95 16.18
C ALA A 166 9.15 -8.01 15.58
N LEU A 167 8.86 -7.40 14.42
CA LEU A 167 9.75 -6.43 13.78
C LEU A 167 9.98 -5.18 14.65
N ALA A 168 8.92 -4.60 15.22
CA ALA A 168 9.01 -3.45 16.13
C ALA A 168 9.89 -3.78 17.35
N ALA A 169 9.64 -4.93 17.99
CA ALA A 169 10.45 -5.41 19.12
C ALA A 169 11.87 -5.84 18.71
N GLY A 170 12.11 -6.12 17.43
CA GLY A 170 13.34 -6.73 16.93
C GLY A 170 13.58 -8.14 17.41
N SER A 171 12.48 -8.87 17.64
CA SER A 171 12.54 -10.27 17.99
C SER A 171 12.55 -11.11 16.71
N PRO A 172 13.29 -12.24 16.67
CA PRO A 172 13.25 -13.16 15.54
C PRO A 172 11.83 -13.65 15.27
N SER A 173 11.46 -13.78 13.99
CA SER A 173 10.17 -14.32 13.57
C SER A 173 10.29 -14.95 12.18
N ALA A 174 9.69 -16.11 12.00
CA ALA A 174 9.61 -16.77 10.68
C ALA A 174 8.79 -15.95 9.66
N ARG A 175 8.02 -14.96 10.13
CA ARG A 175 7.17 -14.10 9.31
C ARG A 175 7.87 -12.82 8.86
N VAL A 176 9.10 -12.57 9.32
CA VAL A 176 9.85 -11.35 9.04
C VAL A 176 11.14 -11.72 8.33
N VAL A 177 11.26 -11.26 7.09
CA VAL A 177 12.50 -11.35 6.32
C VAL A 177 13.18 -10.00 6.36
N LEU A 178 14.37 -9.92 6.96
CA LEU A 178 15.17 -8.70 7.00
C LEU A 178 16.08 -8.64 5.76
N GLY A 179 16.13 -7.48 5.13
CA GLY A 179 17.06 -7.18 4.05
C GLY A 179 18.31 -6.48 4.58
N GLU A 180 19.48 -6.92 4.10
CA GLU A 180 20.76 -6.27 4.41
C GLU A 180 20.99 -5.05 3.49
N PRO A 181 21.44 -3.91 4.04
CA PRO A 181 21.86 -2.76 3.24
C PRO A 181 22.96 -3.15 2.25
N GLY A 182 22.83 -2.74 1.00
CA GLY A 182 23.87 -2.98 -0.02
C GLY A 182 23.88 -4.38 -0.63
N ALA A 183 22.89 -5.24 -0.33
CA ALA A 183 22.72 -6.57 -0.93
C ALA A 183 22.27 -6.56 -2.41
N GLY A 184 22.76 -5.59 -3.21
CA GLY A 184 22.61 -5.60 -4.66
C GLY A 184 23.60 -6.60 -5.25
N GLY A 185 23.11 -7.76 -5.67
CA GLY A 185 23.92 -8.81 -6.29
C GLY A 185 23.29 -9.29 -7.59
N LYS A 186 24.06 -10.10 -8.35
CA LYS A 186 23.53 -10.83 -9.50
C LYS A 186 22.54 -11.89 -9.02
N VAL A 187 21.45 -12.06 -9.74
CA VAL A 187 20.44 -13.08 -9.44
C VAL A 187 20.73 -14.34 -10.25
N GLY A 188 20.93 -15.46 -9.56
CA GLY A 188 21.00 -16.80 -10.16
C GLY A 188 19.72 -17.56 -9.92
N PHE A 189 19.17 -18.19 -10.95
CA PHE A 189 18.04 -19.12 -10.80
C PHE A 189 18.57 -20.55 -10.75
N LEU A 190 18.24 -21.28 -9.67
CA LEU A 190 18.63 -22.67 -9.49
C LEU A 190 17.39 -23.55 -9.58
N PHE A 191 17.46 -24.52 -10.47
CA PHE A 191 16.42 -25.50 -10.71
C PHE A 191 16.73 -26.78 -9.95
N SER A 192 15.74 -27.30 -9.23
CA SER A 192 15.90 -28.44 -8.35
C SER A 192 15.79 -29.76 -9.13
N GLY A 193 16.61 -30.72 -8.76
CA GLY A 193 16.50 -32.08 -9.31
C GLY A 193 15.38 -32.89 -8.65
N GLN A 194 15.23 -34.12 -9.13
CA GLN A 194 14.37 -35.11 -8.49
C GLN A 194 14.72 -35.28 -7.00
N GLY A 195 13.68 -35.35 -6.14
CA GLY A 195 13.77 -35.40 -4.69
C GLY A 195 13.11 -34.20 -4.00
N SER A 196 12.82 -33.12 -4.73
CA SER A 196 12.13 -31.93 -4.23
C SER A 196 10.60 -32.00 -4.37
N GLN A 197 10.08 -32.96 -5.13
CA GLN A 197 8.65 -33.08 -5.41
C GLN A 197 7.83 -33.34 -4.14
N ARG A 198 6.63 -32.76 -4.10
CA ARG A 198 5.63 -33.01 -3.07
C ARG A 198 4.27 -33.17 -3.75
N ILE A 199 3.45 -34.07 -3.23
CA ILE A 199 2.08 -34.24 -3.71
C ILE A 199 1.33 -32.92 -3.53
N GLY A 200 0.61 -32.50 -4.58
CA GLY A 200 -0.13 -31.24 -4.65
C GLY A 200 0.73 -30.00 -4.88
N MET A 201 2.02 -30.14 -5.21
CA MET A 201 2.88 -28.98 -5.47
C MET A 201 2.31 -28.09 -6.58
N GLY A 202 2.34 -26.77 -6.37
CA GLY A 202 1.88 -25.80 -7.36
C GLY A 202 0.37 -25.61 -7.47
N ARG A 203 -0.46 -26.41 -6.79
CA ARG A 203 -1.94 -26.27 -6.85
C ARG A 203 -2.42 -24.88 -6.43
N GLU A 204 -1.92 -24.37 -5.32
CA GLU A 204 -2.28 -23.03 -4.83
C GLU A 204 -1.77 -21.93 -5.77
N LEU A 205 -0.57 -22.12 -6.35
CA LEU A 205 -0.01 -21.19 -7.35
C LEU A 205 -0.85 -21.18 -8.63
N TYR A 206 -1.30 -22.34 -9.10
CA TYR A 206 -2.16 -22.48 -10.25
C TYR A 206 -3.50 -21.77 -10.05
N ALA A 207 -4.10 -21.91 -8.85
CA ALA A 207 -5.35 -21.24 -8.52
C ALA A 207 -5.18 -19.72 -8.36
N ALA A 208 -4.06 -19.25 -7.80
CA ALA A 208 -3.86 -17.85 -7.45
C ALA A 208 -3.25 -17.00 -8.58
N PHE A 209 -2.42 -17.58 -9.46
CA PHE A 209 -1.62 -16.83 -10.43
C PHE A 209 -1.85 -17.30 -11.87
N PRO A 210 -2.58 -16.52 -12.69
CA PRO A 210 -2.82 -16.84 -14.10
C PRO A 210 -1.53 -17.04 -14.92
N ALA A 211 -0.46 -16.29 -14.61
CA ALA A 211 0.84 -16.44 -15.27
C ALA A 211 1.49 -17.81 -14.99
N PHE A 212 1.32 -18.34 -13.77
CA PHE A 212 1.78 -19.68 -13.43
C PHE A 212 0.93 -20.74 -14.14
N ALA A 213 -0.40 -20.62 -14.05
CA ALA A 213 -1.33 -21.59 -14.64
C ALA A 213 -1.12 -21.73 -16.16
N ALA A 214 -1.05 -20.62 -16.88
CA ALA A 214 -0.84 -20.63 -18.33
C ALA A 214 0.50 -21.29 -18.72
N ALA A 215 1.58 -20.97 -18.00
CA ALA A 215 2.90 -21.55 -18.25
C ALA A 215 2.97 -23.04 -17.90
N TYR A 216 2.27 -23.45 -16.83
CA TYR A 216 2.17 -24.85 -16.43
C TYR A 216 1.39 -25.68 -17.46
N ASP A 217 0.25 -25.17 -17.93
CA ASP A 217 -0.56 -25.84 -18.96
C ASP A 217 0.19 -25.96 -20.29
N GLU A 218 0.92 -24.91 -20.69
CA GLU A 218 1.79 -24.93 -21.88
C GLU A 218 2.88 -26.00 -21.75
N ALA A 219 3.58 -26.04 -20.61
CA ALA A 219 4.63 -27.05 -20.38
C ALA A 219 4.05 -28.47 -20.39
N CYS A 220 2.92 -28.70 -19.72
CA CYS A 220 2.25 -30.00 -19.72
C CYS A 220 1.81 -30.44 -21.13
N ALA A 221 1.32 -29.52 -21.95
CA ALA A 221 0.89 -29.82 -23.33
C ALA A 221 2.06 -30.20 -24.26
N LEU A 222 3.28 -29.73 -23.97
CA LEU A 222 4.49 -30.05 -24.73
C LEU A 222 5.20 -31.32 -24.25
N LEU A 223 4.85 -31.83 -23.06
CA LEU A 223 5.42 -33.05 -22.52
C LEU A 223 4.61 -34.26 -22.98
N ASP A 224 5.26 -35.20 -23.66
CA ASP A 224 4.69 -36.51 -24.02
C ASP A 224 4.63 -37.47 -22.80
N ALA A 225 4.29 -36.95 -21.62
CA ALA A 225 4.21 -37.70 -20.36
C ALA A 225 3.10 -37.15 -19.45
N PRO A 226 2.40 -38.01 -18.69
CA PRO A 226 1.39 -37.54 -17.75
C PRO A 226 2.04 -36.72 -16.63
N VAL A 227 1.57 -35.49 -16.47
CA VAL A 227 1.92 -34.62 -15.35
C VAL A 227 0.73 -34.59 -14.39
N ASP A 228 0.74 -35.50 -13.42
CA ASP A 228 -0.23 -35.50 -12.32
C ASP A 228 0.50 -35.32 -10.99
N VAL A 229 0.40 -34.11 -10.45
CA VAL A 229 1.02 -33.75 -9.17
C VAL A 229 0.22 -34.24 -7.97
N ASP A 230 -0.99 -34.75 -8.16
CA ASP A 230 -1.89 -35.21 -7.10
C ASP A 230 -1.81 -36.72 -6.88
N SER A 231 -1.13 -37.44 -7.77
CA SER A 231 -0.96 -38.89 -7.71
C SER A 231 0.27 -39.30 -6.90
N GLU A 232 0.17 -40.42 -6.18
CA GLU A 232 1.31 -41.10 -5.55
C GLU A 232 2.37 -41.55 -6.58
N GLU A 233 1.95 -41.73 -7.85
CA GLU A 233 2.85 -42.03 -8.96
C GLU A 233 3.85 -40.89 -9.22
N LEU A 234 3.62 -39.68 -8.69
CA LEU A 234 4.57 -38.56 -8.73
C LEU A 234 5.96 -38.96 -8.19
N ASN A 235 6.05 -39.96 -7.31
CA ASN A 235 7.33 -40.45 -6.77
C ASN A 235 8.09 -41.40 -7.72
N GLN A 236 7.49 -41.80 -8.84
CA GLN A 236 8.15 -42.57 -9.88
C GLN A 236 8.87 -41.63 -10.84
N THR A 237 10.15 -41.88 -11.13
CA THR A 237 10.99 -41.02 -11.98
C THR A 237 10.33 -40.59 -13.29
N GLY A 238 9.59 -41.50 -13.94
CA GLY A 238 8.87 -41.23 -15.20
C GLY A 238 7.79 -40.16 -15.09
N SER A 239 7.21 -39.97 -13.90
CA SER A 239 6.23 -38.93 -13.59
C SER A 239 6.88 -37.74 -12.88
N THR A 240 7.88 -37.98 -12.03
CA THR A 240 8.56 -36.92 -11.26
C THR A 240 9.27 -35.91 -12.15
N GLN A 241 10.05 -36.38 -13.13
CA GLN A 241 10.89 -35.49 -13.94
C GLN A 241 10.06 -34.54 -14.83
N PRO A 242 9.04 -35.02 -15.56
CA PRO A 242 8.15 -34.13 -16.32
C PRO A 242 7.40 -33.15 -15.41
N ALA A 243 6.92 -33.61 -14.24
CA ALA A 243 6.19 -32.75 -13.30
C ALA A 243 7.07 -31.64 -12.70
N LEU A 244 8.30 -31.96 -12.28
CA LEU A 244 9.24 -30.95 -11.81
C LEU A 244 9.60 -29.95 -12.90
N PHE A 245 9.83 -30.42 -14.14
CA PHE A 245 10.10 -29.51 -15.27
C PHE A 245 8.95 -28.54 -15.50
N ALA A 246 7.71 -29.04 -15.60
CA ALA A 246 6.53 -28.18 -15.81
C ALA A 246 6.34 -27.18 -14.67
N PHE A 247 6.45 -27.65 -13.42
CA PHE A 247 6.36 -26.80 -12.22
C PHE A 247 7.42 -25.69 -12.21
N GLU A 248 8.67 -26.04 -12.51
CA GLU A 248 9.79 -25.10 -12.44
C GLU A 248 9.79 -24.07 -13.57
N VAL A 249 9.35 -24.46 -14.79
CA VAL A 249 9.09 -23.53 -15.88
C VAL A 249 7.97 -22.56 -15.51
N ALA A 250 6.89 -23.07 -14.92
CA ALA A 250 5.78 -22.22 -14.47
C ALA A 250 6.21 -21.24 -13.36
N LEU A 251 7.02 -21.70 -12.40
CA LEU A 251 7.59 -20.85 -11.35
C LEU A 251 8.52 -19.78 -11.92
N PHE A 252 9.35 -20.14 -12.90
CA PHE A 252 10.20 -19.20 -13.63
C PHE A 252 9.36 -18.09 -14.28
N ARG A 253 8.30 -18.46 -15.02
CA ARG A 253 7.41 -17.49 -15.68
C ARG A 253 6.65 -16.62 -14.69
N LEU A 254 6.29 -17.17 -13.53
CA LEU A 254 5.68 -16.39 -12.45
C LEU A 254 6.65 -15.32 -11.93
N LEU A 255 7.90 -15.67 -11.64
CA LEU A 255 8.91 -14.70 -11.19
C LEU A 255 9.20 -13.63 -12.26
N GLU A 256 9.24 -14.03 -13.53
CA GLU A 256 9.39 -13.10 -14.66
C GLU A 256 8.22 -12.11 -14.74
N SER A 257 6.99 -12.56 -14.45
CA SER A 257 5.80 -11.70 -14.41
C SER A 257 5.86 -10.63 -13.31
N PHE A 258 6.64 -10.86 -12.25
CA PHE A 258 6.95 -9.88 -11.21
C PHE A 258 8.15 -8.98 -11.57
N GLY A 259 8.73 -9.14 -12.76
CA GLY A 259 9.89 -8.40 -13.22
C GLY A 259 11.23 -8.93 -12.72
N ILE A 260 11.27 -10.09 -12.07
CA ILE A 260 12.51 -10.71 -11.60
C ILE A 260 13.15 -11.45 -12.78
N ARG A 261 14.39 -11.08 -13.13
CA ARG A 261 15.14 -11.70 -14.22
C ARG A 261 16.48 -12.23 -13.71
N PRO A 262 16.87 -13.45 -14.10
CA PRO A 262 18.18 -13.98 -13.74
C PRO A 262 19.28 -13.28 -14.56
N ASP A 263 20.40 -13.00 -13.91
CA ASP A 263 21.67 -12.68 -14.57
C ASP A 263 22.40 -13.95 -15.01
N TYR A 264 22.07 -15.09 -14.40
CA TYR A 264 22.70 -16.39 -14.65
C TYR A 264 21.73 -17.55 -14.41
N VAL A 265 21.84 -18.59 -15.23
CA VAL A 265 21.18 -19.90 -15.05
C VAL A 265 22.28 -20.98 -15.16
N PRO A 266 22.59 -21.73 -14.09
CA PRO A 266 23.57 -22.81 -14.10
C PRO A 266 23.14 -24.04 -14.88
#